data_AF-A0A919CCU7-F1
#
_entry.id   AF-A0A919CCU7-F1
#
_cell.length_a   1.000
_cell.length_b   1.000
_cell.length_c   1.000
_cell.angle_alpha   90.00
_cell.angle_beta   90.00
_cell.angle_gamma   90.00
#
_symmetry.space_group_name_H-M   'P 1'
#
loop_
_entity.id
_entity.type
_entity.pdbx_description
1 polymer ?
#
loop_
_entity_poly.entity_id
_entity_poly.type
_entity_poly.pdbx_seq_one_letter_code
_entity_poly.pdbx_strand_id
1 'polypeptide(L)'
;MARPRRPLLWSACALLVATAAVAGVAARGAGDELDPRPVTVAEAQRLAMARFNAYESSPLAVAVQVPDGADTTEVHGVLDYRAHRAVGVYRSGTATARTAGALAWDQSGLAVSTGTAGAADTTAPGITATAKAVPARAWSPRAYSTDPMDAALRLTMSLAGNRPDNAQLLAQSGPRRLREEQVDGRVHTVFSGPRPKNAAAGSVSPLTYWVDEQGRLGRVEMVLPGLDRPVRLDLRPLAAKVRVPDSPWRRTP
;
A
#
# COMPACT_ATOMS: atom_id res chain seq x y z
N MET A 1 -11.46 -1.59 79.97
CA MET A 1 -11.86 -1.24 78.60
C MET A 1 -11.30 -2.30 77.65
N ALA A 2 -12.17 -2.86 76.79
CA ALA A 2 -11.99 -3.84 75.70
C ALA A 2 -10.68 -4.68 75.70
N ARG A 3 -10.63 -5.96 76.13
CA ARG A 3 -11.22 -7.20 75.54
C ARG A 3 -11.04 -7.31 74.00
N PRO A 4 -10.92 -8.53 73.42
CA PRO A 4 -10.31 -9.78 73.92
C PRO A 4 -9.72 -10.71 72.81
N ARG A 5 -9.45 -11.98 73.19
CA ARG A 5 -9.57 -13.24 72.39
C ARG A 5 -8.38 -13.63 71.50
N ARG A 6 -7.97 -14.90 71.37
CA ARG A 6 -8.23 -16.24 71.97
C ARG A 6 -7.27 -17.24 71.24
N PRO A 7 -7.20 -18.55 71.57
CA PRO A 7 -5.98 -19.34 71.53
C PRO A 7 -5.87 -20.34 70.36
N LEU A 8 -4.62 -20.77 70.13
CA LEU A 8 -4.07 -22.15 70.02
C LEU A 8 -4.70 -23.22 69.09
N LEU A 9 -3.76 -24.01 68.52
CA LEU A 9 -3.80 -25.40 68.01
C LEU A 9 -3.90 -25.53 66.48
N TRP A 10 -2.79 -25.77 65.78
CA TRP A 10 -1.99 -27.01 65.60
C TRP A 10 -2.60 -28.02 64.61
N SER A 11 -1.78 -28.32 63.59
CA SER A 11 -1.61 -29.58 62.82
C SER A 11 -1.78 -29.33 61.31
N ALA A 12 -0.72 -29.10 60.54
CA ALA A 12 0.39 -29.97 60.12
C ALA A 12 0.12 -30.72 58.79
N CYS A 13 1.12 -30.61 57.92
CA CYS A 13 1.45 -31.46 56.77
C CYS A 13 0.63 -31.31 55.48
N ALA A 14 1.23 -30.75 54.45
CA ALA A 14 1.86 -31.58 53.41
C ALA A 14 2.71 -30.74 52.44
N LEU A 15 3.90 -31.28 52.15
CA LEU A 15 4.82 -30.95 51.06
C LEU A 15 4.13 -30.48 49.77
N LEU A 16 4.73 -29.50 49.08
CA LEU A 16 4.84 -29.54 47.61
C LEU A 16 5.99 -28.64 47.12
N VAL A 17 7.07 -29.35 46.76
CA VAL A 17 8.09 -29.08 45.73
C VAL A 17 7.92 -27.77 44.94
N ALA A 18 8.88 -26.86 45.10
CA ALA A 18 9.07 -25.71 44.22
C ALA A 18 9.88 -26.12 42.98
N THR A 19 9.19 -26.46 41.89
CA THR A 19 9.77 -26.51 40.54
C THR A 19 9.57 -25.16 39.86
N ALA A 20 10.68 -24.47 39.60
CA ALA A 20 10.71 -23.26 38.80
C ALA A 20 10.37 -23.59 37.34
N ALA A 21 9.13 -23.35 36.94
CA ALA A 21 8.74 -23.32 35.54
C ALA A 21 8.88 -21.88 35.02
N VAL A 22 9.87 -21.67 34.16
CA VAL A 22 9.98 -20.47 33.32
C VAL A 22 8.78 -20.46 32.39
N ALA A 23 7.75 -19.70 32.73
CA ALA A 23 6.63 -19.43 31.85
C ALA A 23 7.11 -18.49 30.73
N GLY A 24 7.49 -19.07 29.60
CA GLY A 24 7.60 -18.35 28.34
C GLY A 24 6.24 -17.75 28.00
N VAL A 25 6.12 -16.44 28.15
CA VAL A 25 4.99 -15.67 27.62
C VAL A 25 5.14 -15.67 26.10
N ALA A 26 4.56 -16.69 25.48
CA ALA A 26 4.22 -16.64 24.06
C ALA A 26 3.09 -15.62 23.93
N ALA A 27 3.45 -14.36 23.70
CA ALA A 27 2.55 -13.34 23.20
C ALA A 27 2.15 -13.73 21.76
N ARG A 28 1.27 -14.72 21.63
CA ARG A 28 0.42 -14.85 20.45
C ARG A 28 -0.50 -13.65 20.48
N GLY A 29 -0.16 -12.62 19.72
CA GLY A 29 -1.07 -11.55 19.38
C GLY A 29 -2.28 -12.15 18.66
N ALA A 30 -3.29 -12.54 19.43
CA ALA A 30 -4.65 -12.65 18.95
C ALA A 30 -5.06 -11.22 18.59
N GLY A 31 -4.79 -10.82 17.35
CA GLY A 31 -5.51 -9.72 16.75
C GLY A 31 -6.97 -10.14 16.75
N ASP A 32 -7.76 -9.52 17.61
CA ASP A 32 -9.21 -9.63 17.62
C ASP A 32 -9.68 -9.39 16.18
N GLU A 33 -10.11 -10.47 15.52
CA GLU A 33 -10.59 -10.46 14.14
C GLU A 33 -11.99 -9.83 14.19
N LEU A 34 -12.00 -8.52 14.42
CA LEU A 34 -13.21 -7.72 14.44
C LEU A 34 -13.85 -7.82 13.06
N ASP A 35 -15.06 -8.39 13.03
CA ASP A 35 -15.85 -8.53 11.81
C ASP A 35 -15.86 -7.22 11.00
N PRO A 36 -15.80 -7.31 9.65
CA PRO A 36 -15.95 -6.15 8.80
C PRO A 36 -17.15 -5.30 9.25
N ARG A 37 -16.96 -4.00 9.44
CA ARG A 37 -18.03 -3.10 9.91
C ARG A 37 -18.06 -1.80 9.13
N PRO A 38 -19.21 -1.08 9.08
CA PRO A 38 -19.23 0.27 8.55
C PRO A 38 -18.16 1.15 9.20
N VAL A 39 -17.60 2.07 8.42
CA VAL A 39 -16.67 3.07 8.94
C VAL A 39 -17.37 4.02 9.91
N THR A 40 -16.69 4.39 10.99
CA THR A 40 -17.10 5.49 11.85
C THR A 40 -16.85 6.85 11.17
N VAL A 41 -17.39 7.93 11.74
CA VAL A 41 -17.14 9.30 11.24
C VAL A 41 -15.64 9.62 11.23
N ALA A 42 -14.92 9.27 12.30
CA ALA A 42 -13.48 9.52 12.40
C ALA A 42 -12.69 8.70 11.36
N GLU A 43 -13.07 7.44 11.14
CA GLU A 43 -12.46 6.58 10.10
C GLU A 43 -12.75 7.11 8.69
N ALA A 44 -13.98 7.56 8.42
CA ALA A 44 -14.35 8.15 7.15
C ALA A 44 -13.58 9.45 6.89
N GLN A 45 -13.36 10.28 7.91
CA GLN A 45 -12.51 11.47 7.82
C GLN A 45 -11.06 11.09 7.50
N ARG A 46 -10.48 10.11 8.20
CA ARG A 46 -9.12 9.62 7.91
C ARG A 46 -8.99 9.12 6.47
N LEU A 47 -9.94 8.31 6.00
CA LEU A 47 -9.92 7.79 4.63
C LEU A 47 -10.10 8.91 3.60
N ALA A 48 -10.94 9.91 3.89
CA ALA A 48 -11.13 11.08 3.04
C ALA A 48 -9.88 11.97 2.91
N MET A 49 -9.03 11.98 3.94
CA MET A 49 -7.74 12.67 3.92
C MET A 49 -6.64 11.88 3.21
N ALA A 50 -6.80 10.56 2.99
CA ALA A 50 -5.74 9.70 2.46
C ALA A 50 -5.19 10.15 1.11
N ARG A 51 -6.07 10.45 0.15
CA ARG A 51 -5.67 10.91 -1.20
C ARG A 51 -5.08 12.31 -1.17
N PHE A 52 -5.55 13.17 -0.26
CA PHE A 52 -4.97 14.50 -0.06
C PHE A 52 -3.57 14.42 0.56
N ASN A 53 -3.38 13.59 1.58
CA ASN A 53 -2.09 13.38 2.22
C ASN A 53 -1.06 12.78 1.24
N ALA A 54 -1.49 11.91 0.32
CA ALA A 54 -0.64 11.40 -0.75
C ALA A 54 -0.19 12.52 -1.71
N TYR A 55 -1.09 13.47 -2.04
CA TYR A 55 -0.76 14.64 -2.85
C TYR A 55 0.22 15.59 -2.14
N GLU A 56 -0.02 15.88 -0.87
CA GLU A 56 0.83 16.76 -0.06
C GLU A 56 2.23 16.18 0.15
N SER A 57 2.32 14.85 0.27
CA SER A 57 3.59 14.13 0.46
C SER A 57 4.35 13.88 -0.84
N SER A 58 3.85 14.36 -1.98
CA SER A 58 4.50 14.20 -3.29
C SER A 58 5.88 14.87 -3.31
N PRO A 59 6.93 14.23 -3.86
CA PRO A 59 6.90 12.93 -4.54
C PRO A 59 6.93 11.71 -3.60
N LEU A 60 6.31 10.61 -4.04
CA LEU A 60 6.26 9.33 -3.32
C LEU A 60 7.01 8.23 -4.06
N ALA A 61 7.65 7.31 -3.32
CA ALA A 61 8.02 6.01 -3.86
C ALA A 61 6.78 5.13 -3.99
N VAL A 62 6.74 4.32 -5.06
CA VAL A 62 5.75 3.27 -5.24
C VAL A 62 6.44 1.94 -5.57
N ALA A 63 5.94 0.85 -5.00
CA ALA A 63 6.24 -0.50 -5.45
C ALA A 63 4.93 -1.16 -5.88
N VAL A 64 4.87 -1.68 -7.11
CA VAL A 64 3.71 -2.37 -7.67
C VAL A 64 4.09 -3.83 -7.91
N GLN A 65 3.26 -4.75 -7.44
CA GLN A 65 3.39 -6.19 -7.69
C GLN A 65 2.13 -6.65 -8.41
N VAL A 66 2.31 -7.13 -9.63
CA VAL A 66 1.24 -7.67 -10.48
C VAL A 66 1.49 -9.16 -10.62
N PRO A 67 0.67 -10.03 -10.01
CA PRO A 67 0.81 -11.46 -10.17
C PRO A 67 0.45 -11.86 -11.60
N ASP A 68 1.20 -12.81 -12.17
CA ASP A 68 0.97 -13.40 -13.48
C ASP A 68 1.22 -14.91 -13.42
N GLY A 69 0.20 -15.66 -12.99
CA GLY A 69 0.33 -17.08 -12.68
C GLY A 69 1.42 -17.35 -11.63
N ALA A 70 2.44 -18.11 -12.02
CA ALA A 70 3.59 -18.42 -11.15
C ALA A 70 4.62 -17.27 -11.06
N ASP A 71 4.55 -16.29 -11.96
CA ASP A 71 5.45 -15.15 -12.01
C ASP A 71 4.83 -13.90 -11.36
N THR A 72 5.65 -12.86 -11.20
CA THR A 72 5.20 -11.56 -10.70
C THR A 72 5.96 -10.47 -11.44
N THR A 73 5.22 -9.53 -12.00
CA THR A 73 5.80 -8.30 -12.53
C THR A 73 5.92 -7.29 -11.41
N GLU A 74 7.15 -6.82 -11.18
CA GLU A 74 7.46 -5.82 -10.17
C GLU A 74 7.78 -4.49 -10.85
N VAL A 75 7.20 -3.41 -10.34
CA VAL A 75 7.55 -2.04 -10.74
C VAL A 75 7.95 -1.25 -9.51
N HIS A 76 9.10 -0.59 -9.57
CA HIS A 76 9.50 0.41 -8.59
C HIS A 76 9.50 1.78 -9.25
N GLY A 77 8.86 2.75 -8.61
CA GLY A 77 8.67 4.07 -9.21
C GLY A 77 8.74 5.23 -8.24
N VAL A 78 8.81 6.41 -8.84
CA VAL A 78 8.67 7.70 -8.17
C VAL A 78 7.49 8.43 -8.81
N LEU A 79 6.49 8.71 -7.99
CA LEU A 79 5.25 9.40 -8.35
C LEU A 79 5.38 10.88 -7.98
N ASP A 80 5.19 11.78 -8.94
CA ASP A 80 5.01 13.21 -8.69
C ASP A 80 3.58 13.62 -9.05
N TYR A 81 2.73 13.70 -8.03
CA TYR A 81 1.32 14.07 -8.18
C TYR A 81 1.11 15.54 -8.51
N ARG A 82 2.07 16.41 -8.20
CA ARG A 82 1.98 17.84 -8.55
C ARG A 82 2.32 18.06 -10.01
N ALA A 83 3.25 17.26 -10.56
CA ALA A 83 3.58 17.25 -11.98
C ALA A 83 2.67 16.32 -12.81
N HIS A 84 1.82 15.50 -12.17
CA HIS A 84 1.00 14.46 -12.78
C HIS A 84 1.80 13.44 -13.59
N ARG A 85 2.98 13.06 -13.09
CA ARG A 85 3.94 12.22 -13.80
C ARG A 85 4.59 11.21 -12.87
N ALA A 86 5.04 10.11 -13.45
CA ALA A 86 5.79 9.12 -12.72
C ALA A 86 6.82 8.44 -13.61
N VAL A 87 7.95 8.06 -13.02
CA VAL A 87 8.97 7.25 -13.66
C VAL A 87 9.28 6.03 -12.81
N GLY A 88 9.75 4.96 -13.43
CA GLY A 88 10.01 3.72 -12.74
C GLY A 88 10.89 2.77 -13.54
N VAL A 89 11.20 1.66 -12.90
CA VAL A 89 11.83 0.49 -13.51
C VAL A 89 10.95 -0.71 -13.25
N TYR A 90 10.87 -1.61 -14.22
CA TYR A 90 10.11 -2.84 -14.08
C TYR A 90 10.99 -4.07 -14.29
N ARG A 91 10.57 -5.17 -13.67
CA ARG A 91 11.11 -6.51 -13.89
C ARG A 91 9.94 -7.47 -14.03
N SER A 92 10.02 -8.35 -15.02
CA SER A 92 8.99 -9.35 -15.30
C SER A 92 9.64 -10.64 -15.78
N GLY A 93 8.95 -11.76 -15.58
CA GLY A 93 9.37 -13.10 -16.01
C GLY A 93 10.06 -13.93 -14.93
N THR A 94 10.33 -15.19 -15.28
CA THR A 94 10.88 -16.22 -14.39
C THR A 94 12.35 -15.97 -14.02
N ALA A 95 12.89 -16.77 -13.11
CA ALA A 95 14.31 -16.77 -12.81
C ALA A 95 15.21 -17.03 -14.04
N THR A 96 14.70 -17.72 -15.06
CA THR A 96 15.46 -18.12 -16.27
C THR A 96 15.26 -17.19 -17.46
N ALA A 97 14.21 -16.36 -17.47
CA ALA A 97 13.91 -15.40 -18.55
C ALA A 97 13.33 -14.10 -17.98
N ARG A 98 14.21 -13.20 -17.51
CA ARG A 98 13.79 -11.88 -17.00
C ARG A 98 13.86 -10.81 -18.06
N THR A 99 12.77 -10.06 -18.20
CA THR A 99 12.74 -8.78 -18.91
C THR A 99 12.80 -7.64 -17.91
N ALA A 100 13.57 -6.61 -18.21
CA ALA A 100 13.64 -5.39 -17.41
C ALA A 100 13.72 -4.16 -18.30
N GLY A 101 13.23 -3.04 -17.78
CA GLY A 101 13.26 -1.77 -18.50
C GLY A 101 12.84 -0.59 -17.63
N ALA A 102 12.83 0.58 -18.24
CA ALA A 102 12.35 1.81 -17.64
C ALA A 102 10.91 2.10 -18.10
N LEU A 103 10.15 2.75 -17.22
CA LEU A 103 8.79 3.23 -17.46
C LEU A 103 8.71 4.72 -17.17
N ALA A 104 7.87 5.39 -17.94
CA ALA A 104 7.34 6.70 -17.63
C ALA A 104 5.83 6.66 -17.85
N TRP A 105 5.02 7.18 -16.93
CA TRP A 105 3.56 7.17 -17.08
C TRP A 105 2.91 8.40 -16.46
N ASP A 106 1.73 8.72 -16.96
CA ASP A 106 0.87 9.80 -16.50
C ASP A 106 -0.61 9.37 -16.63
N GLN A 107 -1.55 10.30 -16.56
CA GLN A 107 -2.98 9.98 -16.69
C GLN A 107 -3.39 9.52 -18.11
N SER A 108 -2.62 9.86 -19.14
CA SER A 108 -2.95 9.63 -20.55
C SER A 108 -2.38 8.32 -21.10
N GLY A 109 -1.25 7.85 -20.55
CA GLY A 109 -0.62 6.62 -21.00
C GLY A 109 0.74 6.37 -20.37
N LEU A 110 1.54 5.55 -21.04
CA LEU A 110 2.88 5.20 -20.59
C LEU A 110 3.86 5.12 -21.76
N ALA A 111 5.14 5.25 -21.44
CA ALA A 111 6.25 5.00 -22.34
C ALA A 111 7.19 3.96 -21.72
N VAL A 112 7.66 3.04 -22.56
CA VAL A 112 8.53 1.94 -22.14
C VAL A 112 9.87 2.07 -22.84
N SER A 113 10.95 1.76 -22.12
CA SER A 113 12.28 1.57 -22.71
C SER A 113 12.84 0.24 -22.23
N THR A 114 13.05 -0.70 -23.15
CA THR A 114 13.56 -2.04 -22.84
C THR A 114 15.10 -2.03 -22.78
N GLY A 115 15.68 -2.89 -21.94
CA GLY A 115 17.13 -3.12 -21.90
C GLY A 115 17.97 -2.02 -21.23
N THR A 116 17.37 -0.89 -20.85
CA THR A 116 18.05 0.24 -20.20
C THR A 116 18.13 0.13 -18.67
N ALA A 117 17.43 -0.84 -18.07
CA ALA A 117 17.29 -0.99 -16.61
C ALA A 117 17.81 -2.33 -16.05
N GLY A 118 18.72 -3.01 -16.75
CA GLY A 118 19.37 -4.23 -16.24
C GLY A 118 20.00 -3.97 -14.86
N ALA A 119 19.62 -4.77 -13.85
CA ALA A 119 19.98 -4.57 -12.44
C ALA A 119 19.81 -3.12 -11.92
N ALA A 120 18.83 -2.36 -12.43
CA ALA A 120 18.65 -0.96 -12.04
C ALA A 120 18.41 -0.79 -10.53
N ASP A 121 19.09 0.20 -9.96
CA ASP A 121 18.87 0.66 -8.60
C ASP A 121 17.39 1.05 -8.41
N THR A 122 16.70 0.34 -7.52
CA THR A 122 15.27 0.54 -7.22
C THR A 122 15.04 1.64 -6.18
N THR A 123 16.09 2.32 -5.71
CA THR A 123 15.95 3.53 -4.89
C THR A 123 15.41 4.69 -5.75
N ALA A 124 14.72 5.64 -5.12
CA ALA A 124 14.17 6.78 -5.84
C ALA A 124 15.22 7.60 -6.62
N PRO A 125 16.43 7.90 -6.07
CA PRO A 125 17.50 8.50 -6.85
C PRO A 125 17.94 7.63 -8.05
N GLY A 126 18.13 6.33 -7.85
CA GLY A 126 18.51 5.40 -8.92
C GLY A 126 17.48 5.32 -10.05
N ILE A 127 16.20 5.28 -9.71
CA ILE A 127 15.08 5.28 -10.66
C ILE A 127 15.10 6.57 -11.51
N THR A 128 15.19 7.73 -10.87
CA THR A 128 15.19 9.00 -11.61
C THR A 128 16.43 9.20 -12.46
N ALA A 129 17.60 8.74 -12.00
CA ALA A 129 18.83 8.72 -12.77
C ALA A 129 18.69 7.80 -14.01
N THR A 130 18.14 6.60 -13.83
CA THR A 130 17.86 5.67 -14.93
C THR A 130 16.94 6.31 -15.97
N ALA A 131 15.81 6.87 -15.55
CA ALA A 131 14.86 7.51 -16.47
C ALA A 131 15.48 8.71 -17.22
N LYS A 132 16.32 9.50 -16.54
CA LYS A 132 17.05 10.63 -17.17
C LYS A 132 18.09 10.17 -18.19
N ALA A 133 18.70 9.00 -17.99
CA ALA A 133 19.72 8.45 -18.88
C ALA A 133 19.13 7.86 -20.17
N VAL A 134 17.83 7.48 -20.18
CA VAL A 134 17.17 6.96 -21.39
C VAL A 134 17.05 8.06 -22.45
N PRO A 135 17.64 7.89 -23.66
CA PRO A 135 17.49 8.84 -24.74
C PRO A 135 16.03 9.01 -25.15
N ALA A 136 15.61 10.23 -25.52
CA ALA A 136 14.22 10.52 -25.91
C ALA A 136 13.67 9.53 -26.97
N ARG A 137 14.48 9.20 -27.99
CA ARG A 137 14.13 8.25 -29.07
C ARG A 137 14.00 6.79 -28.64
N ALA A 138 14.51 6.44 -27.45
CA ALA A 138 14.48 5.08 -26.91
C ALA A 138 13.23 4.81 -26.06
N TRP A 139 12.37 5.82 -25.89
CA TRP A 139 11.05 5.68 -25.30
C TRP A 139 10.04 5.29 -26.38
N SER A 140 9.29 4.21 -26.13
CA SER A 140 8.17 3.79 -26.96
C SER A 140 6.86 4.14 -26.25
N PRO A 141 6.19 5.26 -26.62
CA PRO A 141 4.93 5.66 -26.01
C PRO A 141 3.78 4.79 -26.50
N ARG A 142 2.84 4.49 -25.60
CA ARG A 142 1.59 3.78 -25.91
C ARG A 142 0.47 4.16 -24.95
N ALA A 143 -0.76 3.99 -25.42
CA ALA A 143 -1.94 4.09 -24.55
C ALA A 143 -1.99 2.93 -23.55
N TYR A 144 -2.73 3.13 -22.46
CA TYR A 144 -3.08 2.04 -21.55
C TYR A 144 -3.93 0.99 -22.27
N SER A 145 -3.60 -0.27 -22.05
CA SER A 145 -4.35 -1.44 -22.49
C SER A 145 -5.21 -1.99 -21.36
N THR A 146 -5.79 -3.18 -21.58
CA THR A 146 -6.51 -3.95 -20.56
C THR A 146 -5.58 -4.80 -19.69
N ASP A 147 -4.26 -4.71 -19.89
CA ASP A 147 -3.27 -5.45 -19.11
C ASP A 147 -3.32 -5.08 -17.62
N PRO A 148 -3.18 -6.04 -16.70
CA PRO A 148 -3.17 -5.76 -15.27
C PRO A 148 -2.11 -4.75 -14.80
N MET A 149 -0.92 -4.74 -15.40
CA MET A 149 0.12 -3.76 -15.09
C MET A 149 -0.33 -2.35 -15.48
N ASP A 150 -0.94 -2.20 -16.65
CA ASP A 150 -1.47 -0.92 -17.12
C ASP A 150 -2.59 -0.41 -16.21
N ALA A 151 -3.49 -1.30 -15.79
CA ALA A 151 -4.53 -0.97 -14.82
C ALA A 151 -3.94 -0.50 -13.49
N ALA A 152 -2.88 -1.17 -13.01
CA ALA A 152 -2.18 -0.81 -11.79
C ALA A 152 -1.47 0.55 -11.88
N LEU A 153 -0.73 0.80 -12.97
CA LEU A 153 -0.05 2.08 -13.20
C LEU A 153 -1.05 3.22 -13.31
N ARG A 154 -2.15 3.02 -14.03
CA ARG A 154 -3.24 4.01 -14.09
C ARG A 154 -3.87 4.26 -12.72
N LEU A 155 -4.06 3.22 -11.91
CA LEU A 155 -4.56 3.36 -10.53
C LEU A 155 -3.63 4.26 -9.72
N THR A 156 -2.30 4.12 -9.81
CA THR A 156 -1.35 4.97 -9.05
C THR A 156 -1.59 6.46 -9.26
N MET A 157 -1.93 6.88 -10.49
CA MET A 157 -2.21 8.28 -10.84
C MET A 157 -3.52 8.83 -10.28
N SER A 158 -4.40 7.96 -9.79
CA SER A 158 -5.70 8.31 -9.20
C SER A 158 -5.71 8.32 -7.66
N LEU A 159 -4.66 7.76 -7.04
CA LEU A 159 -4.52 7.61 -5.58
C LEU A 159 -4.23 8.92 -4.84
N ALA A 160 -4.04 10.03 -5.55
CA ALA A 160 -3.90 11.33 -4.93
C ALA A 160 -4.88 12.35 -5.51
N GLY A 161 -5.23 13.34 -4.70
CA GLY A 161 -6.07 14.46 -5.09
C GLY A 161 -5.63 15.73 -4.36
N ASN A 162 -5.74 16.88 -5.02
CA ASN A 162 -5.33 18.18 -4.45
C ASN A 162 -6.29 18.75 -3.40
N ARG A 163 -7.32 17.97 -3.02
CA ARG A 163 -8.28 18.31 -1.98
C ARG A 163 -8.74 17.03 -1.27
N PRO A 164 -9.12 17.11 0.01
CA PRO A 164 -9.75 16.00 0.70
C PRO A 164 -11.05 15.56 0.01
N ASP A 165 -11.35 14.27 0.08
CA ASP A 165 -12.66 13.76 -0.33
C ASP A 165 -13.74 14.21 0.68
N ASN A 166 -15.02 14.16 0.29
CA ASN A 166 -16.11 14.46 1.21
C ASN A 166 -16.37 13.22 2.12
N ALA A 167 -16.00 13.32 3.40
CA ALA A 167 -16.13 12.23 4.36
C ALA A 167 -17.58 11.69 4.51
N GLN A 168 -18.59 12.55 4.40
CA GLN A 168 -20.00 12.15 4.48
C GLN A 168 -20.40 11.32 3.27
N LEU A 169 -20.07 11.78 2.05
CA LEU A 169 -20.32 11.02 0.83
C LEU A 169 -19.53 9.71 0.82
N LEU A 170 -18.31 9.72 1.34
CA LEU A 170 -17.47 8.55 1.44
C LEU A 170 -18.10 7.52 2.38
N ALA A 171 -18.54 7.91 3.58
CA ALA A 171 -19.27 7.01 4.49
C ALA A 171 -20.54 6.43 3.84
N GLN A 172 -21.27 7.24 3.07
CA GLN A 172 -22.47 6.79 2.33
C GLN A 172 -22.15 5.84 1.16
N SER A 173 -20.97 5.97 0.55
CA SER A 173 -20.53 5.09 -0.54
C SER A 173 -20.20 3.66 -0.09
N GLY A 174 -20.24 3.39 1.21
CA GLY A 174 -20.16 2.07 1.83
C GLY A 174 -18.77 1.42 1.93
N PRO A 175 -17.66 2.16 2.16
CA PRO A 175 -16.43 1.52 2.62
C PRO A 175 -16.65 0.91 4.01
N ARG A 176 -15.93 -0.17 4.29
CA ARG A 176 -15.97 -0.88 5.56
C ARG A 176 -14.58 -0.88 6.18
N ARG A 177 -14.51 -0.75 7.50
CA ARG A 177 -13.32 -1.14 8.24
C ARG A 177 -13.26 -2.67 8.26
N LEU A 178 -12.12 -3.23 7.87
CA LEU A 178 -11.90 -4.67 7.79
C LEU A 178 -11.13 -5.17 9.01
N ARG A 179 -10.00 -4.56 9.33
CA ARG A 179 -9.11 -4.96 10.43
C ARG A 179 -8.08 -3.87 10.74
N GLU A 180 -7.32 -4.02 11.82
CA GLU A 180 -6.00 -3.39 11.93
C GLU A 180 -4.94 -4.38 11.42
N GLU A 181 -3.88 -3.85 10.80
CA GLU A 181 -2.77 -4.66 10.31
C GLU A 181 -1.46 -3.88 10.46
N GLN A 182 -0.38 -4.58 10.82
CA GLN A 182 0.95 -3.98 10.84
C GLN A 182 1.68 -4.30 9.54
N VAL A 183 2.11 -3.25 8.82
CA VAL A 183 2.89 -3.36 7.58
C VAL A 183 4.16 -2.54 7.75
N ASP A 184 5.33 -3.13 7.50
CA ASP A 184 6.64 -2.49 7.64
C ASP A 184 6.83 -1.76 8.99
N GLY A 185 6.34 -2.38 10.07
CA GLY A 185 6.43 -1.83 11.43
C GLY A 185 5.41 -0.72 11.75
N ARG A 186 4.57 -0.29 10.80
CA ARG A 186 3.52 0.71 11.01
C ARG A 186 2.16 0.06 11.13
N VAL A 187 1.36 0.53 12.10
CA VAL A 187 -0.03 0.10 12.24
C VAL A 187 -0.90 0.84 11.23
N HIS A 188 -1.71 0.10 10.51
CA HIS A 188 -2.67 0.61 9.54
C HIS A 188 -4.06 0.06 9.84
N THR A 189 -5.06 0.93 9.73
CA THR A 189 -6.43 0.48 9.60
C THR A 189 -6.68 0.10 8.14
N VAL A 190 -7.21 -1.12 7.94
CA VAL A 190 -7.53 -1.67 6.63
C VAL A 190 -8.99 -1.39 6.30
N PHE A 191 -9.22 -0.74 5.18
CA PHE A 191 -10.55 -0.37 4.69
C PHE A 191 -10.84 -1.00 3.34
N SER A 192 -12.07 -1.45 3.10
CA SER A 192 -12.53 -1.62 1.72
C SER A 192 -12.75 -0.24 1.09
N GLY A 193 -12.54 -0.13 -0.22
CA GLY A 193 -12.82 1.08 -0.97
C GLY A 193 -14.31 1.44 -1.04
N PRO A 194 -14.63 2.61 -1.61
CA PRO A 194 -15.99 2.94 -2.03
C PRO A 194 -16.56 1.86 -2.95
N ARG A 195 -17.87 1.59 -2.83
CA ARG A 195 -18.54 0.70 -3.78
C ARG A 195 -18.66 1.39 -5.14
N PRO A 196 -18.50 0.65 -6.26
CA PRO A 196 -18.78 1.22 -7.58
C PRO A 196 -20.24 1.69 -7.66
N LYS A 197 -20.49 2.84 -8.28
CA LYS A 197 -21.80 3.51 -8.30
C LYS A 197 -22.96 2.66 -8.85
N ASN A 198 -22.66 1.67 -9.70
CA ASN A 198 -23.64 0.80 -10.36
C ASN A 198 -23.55 -0.66 -9.89
N ALA A 199 -22.84 -0.94 -8.80
CA ALA A 199 -22.68 -2.30 -8.33
C ALA A 199 -23.92 -2.77 -7.54
N ALA A 200 -24.25 -4.05 -7.66
CA ALA A 200 -25.39 -4.64 -6.98
C ALA A 200 -25.33 -4.42 -5.46
N ALA A 201 -26.49 -4.39 -4.79
CA ALA A 201 -26.55 -4.33 -3.34
C ALA A 201 -25.76 -5.51 -2.74
N GLY A 202 -24.82 -5.21 -1.83
CA GLY A 202 -23.93 -6.22 -1.23
C GLY A 202 -22.60 -6.45 -1.96
N SER A 203 -22.36 -5.82 -3.11
CA SER A 203 -21.06 -5.87 -3.79
C SER A 203 -19.94 -5.24 -2.95
N VAL A 204 -18.80 -5.94 -2.90
CA VAL A 204 -17.58 -5.48 -2.22
C VAL A 204 -16.77 -4.62 -3.19
N SER A 205 -16.09 -3.60 -2.68
CA SER A 205 -15.15 -2.83 -3.49
C SER A 205 -13.99 -3.73 -3.94
N PRO A 206 -13.53 -3.64 -5.20
CA PRO A 206 -12.35 -4.37 -5.65
C PRO A 206 -11.06 -3.78 -5.06
N LEU A 207 -11.14 -2.65 -4.35
CA LEU A 207 -10.01 -1.96 -3.75
C LEU A 207 -10.00 -2.16 -2.23
N THR A 208 -8.82 -2.38 -1.68
CA THR A 208 -8.55 -2.37 -0.23
C THR A 208 -7.44 -1.37 0.06
N TYR A 209 -7.57 -0.59 1.12
CA TYR A 209 -6.69 0.51 1.49
C TYR A 209 -6.13 0.30 2.90
N TRP A 210 -4.84 0.52 3.07
CA TRP A 210 -4.17 0.56 4.37
C TRP A 210 -3.84 2.01 4.67
N VAL A 211 -4.48 2.56 5.70
CA VAL A 211 -4.35 3.97 6.09
C VAL A 211 -3.88 4.03 7.53
N ASP A 212 -2.78 4.73 7.78
CA ASP A 212 -2.28 4.92 9.16
C ASP A 212 -3.15 5.90 9.97
N GLU A 213 -2.85 6.03 11.26
CA GLU A 213 -3.59 6.93 12.15
C GLU A 213 -3.54 8.40 11.73
N GLN A 214 -2.49 8.81 11.00
CA GLN A 214 -2.33 10.16 10.45
C GLN A 214 -3.05 10.33 9.11
N GLY A 215 -3.78 9.32 8.64
CA GLY A 215 -4.48 9.35 7.37
C GLY A 215 -3.54 9.21 6.18
N ARG A 216 -2.35 8.63 6.31
CA ARG A 216 -1.45 8.40 5.17
C ARG A 216 -1.72 7.04 4.54
N LEU A 217 -1.76 7.04 3.22
CA LEU A 217 -1.93 5.84 2.43
C LEU A 217 -0.61 5.05 2.37
N GLY A 218 -0.60 3.84 2.92
CA GLY A 218 0.57 2.95 2.92
C GLY A 218 0.51 1.87 1.84
N ARG A 219 -0.67 1.24 1.66
CA ARG A 219 -0.89 0.18 0.66
C ARG A 219 -2.26 0.31 0.03
N VAL A 220 -2.35 -0.09 -1.24
CA VAL A 220 -3.60 -0.39 -1.93
C VAL A 220 -3.49 -1.78 -2.54
N GLU A 221 -4.55 -2.57 -2.40
CA GLU A 221 -4.71 -3.82 -3.15
C GLU A 221 -5.91 -3.70 -4.09
N MET A 222 -5.76 -4.24 -5.30
CA MET A 222 -6.80 -4.25 -6.33
C MET A 222 -7.03 -5.67 -6.83
N VAL A 223 -8.26 -6.15 -6.67
CA VAL A 223 -8.71 -7.42 -7.26
C VAL A 223 -9.11 -7.16 -8.71
N LEU A 224 -8.46 -7.88 -9.63
CA LEU A 224 -8.78 -7.84 -11.06
C LEU A 224 -9.32 -9.20 -11.52
N PRO A 225 -10.34 -9.23 -12.40
CA PRO A 225 -10.79 -10.47 -13.01
C PRO A 225 -9.65 -11.17 -13.75
N GLY A 226 -9.54 -12.49 -13.59
CA GLY A 226 -8.51 -13.31 -14.25
C GLY A 226 -7.20 -13.44 -13.48
N LEU A 227 -7.02 -12.72 -12.37
CA LEU A 227 -5.89 -12.92 -11.46
C LEU A 227 -6.29 -13.78 -10.25
N ASP A 228 -5.38 -14.64 -9.81
CA ASP A 228 -5.51 -15.49 -8.62
C ASP A 228 -5.26 -14.71 -7.32
N ARG A 229 -4.45 -13.65 -7.40
CA ARG A 229 -4.03 -12.80 -6.30
C ARG A 229 -4.28 -11.32 -6.64
N PRO A 230 -4.50 -10.46 -5.63
CA PRO A 230 -4.66 -9.03 -5.88
C PRO A 230 -3.36 -8.40 -6.37
N VAL A 231 -3.48 -7.39 -7.22
CA VAL A 231 -2.39 -6.46 -7.51
C VAL A 231 -2.12 -5.64 -6.25
N ARG A 232 -0.86 -5.53 -5.84
CA ARG A 232 -0.46 -4.76 -4.65
C ARG A 232 0.31 -3.51 -5.05
N LEU A 233 0.01 -2.41 -4.40
CA LEU A 233 0.67 -1.12 -4.55
C LEU A 233 1.07 -0.60 -3.17
N ASP A 234 2.37 -0.52 -2.89
CA ASP A 234 2.91 0.05 -1.66
C ASP A 234 3.41 1.47 -1.92
N LEU A 235 2.97 2.44 -1.12
CA LEU A 235 3.36 3.85 -1.21
C LEU A 235 4.18 4.27 0.00
N ARG A 236 5.27 4.99 -0.24
CA ARG A 236 6.15 5.47 0.82
C ARG A 236 6.59 6.91 0.56
N PRO A 237 6.52 7.80 1.58
CA PRO A 237 7.14 9.11 1.50
C PRO A 237 8.64 9.01 1.21
N LEU A 238 9.16 9.90 0.37
CA LEU A 238 10.58 10.00 0.12
C LEU A 238 11.26 10.88 1.17
N ALA A 239 12.35 10.39 1.75
CA ALA A 239 13.19 11.17 2.66
C ALA A 239 14.05 12.20 1.90
N ALA A 240 14.44 11.88 0.66
CA ALA A 240 15.26 12.74 -0.17
C ALA A 240 14.41 13.57 -1.14
N LYS A 241 14.84 14.81 -1.42
CA LYS A 241 14.26 15.65 -2.48
C LYS A 241 14.64 15.09 -3.84
N VAL A 242 13.88 14.12 -4.32
CA VAL A 242 13.99 13.56 -5.67
C VAL A 242 13.04 14.31 -6.58
N ARG A 243 13.42 14.55 -7.84
CA ARG A 243 12.57 15.18 -8.85
C ARG A 243 12.35 14.19 -10.00
N VAL A 244 11.08 13.99 -10.37
CA VAL A 244 10.73 13.25 -11.59
C VAL A 244 11.21 14.06 -12.80
N PRO A 245 11.98 13.46 -13.74
CA PRO A 245 12.49 14.17 -14.90
C PRO A 245 11.37 14.63 -15.84
N ASP A 246 11.66 15.66 -16.63
CA ASP A 246 10.71 16.20 -17.62
C ASP A 246 10.59 15.36 -18.90
N SER A 247 11.59 14.55 -19.20
CA SER A 247 11.58 13.57 -20.28
C SER A 247 10.93 12.27 -19.77
N PRO A 248 10.08 11.58 -20.56
CA PRO A 248 9.82 11.77 -21.99
C PRO A 248 8.71 12.78 -22.37
N TRP A 249 8.12 13.51 -21.42
CA TRP A 249 6.95 14.36 -21.69
C TRP A 249 7.25 15.66 -22.44
N ARG A 250 8.45 16.22 -22.33
CA ARG A 250 8.83 17.39 -23.14
C ARG A 250 9.02 16.96 -24.59
N ARG A 251 8.19 17.49 -25.48
CA ARG A 251 8.51 17.55 -26.91
C ARG A 251 9.72 18.49 -27.04
N THR A 252 10.82 17.99 -27.60
CA THR A 252 11.90 18.88 -28.06
C THR A 252 11.28 19.86 -29.08
N PRO A 253 11.53 21.17 -28.95
CA PRO A 253 11.05 22.15 -29.92
C PRO A 253 11.61 21.88 -31.32
#